data_AF-A0A2H9YS37-F1
#
_entry.id   AF-A0A2H9YS37-F1
#
_cell.length_a   1.000
_cell.length_b   1.000
_cell.length_c   1.000
_cell.angle_alpha   90.00
_cell.angle_beta   90.00
_cell.angle_gamma   90.00
#
_symmetry.space_group_name_H-M   'P 1'
#
loop_
_entity.id
_entity.type
_entity.pdbx_description
1 polymer ?
#
loop_
_entity_poly.entity_id
_entity_poly.type
_entity_poly.pdbx_seq_one_letter_code
_entity_poly.pdbx_strand_id
1 'polypeptide(L)'
;MNYPPIEPKGTKKIHFSLAAPFENWLLNDGYQPKLVKHAALVRYSKSNKPTLEIDSTGKMSEATQKRYAIFLKQYLKVGKPLLVSLRAQAPKVLRMAA
;
A
#
# COMPACT_ATOMS: atom_id res chain seq x y z
N MET A 1 -19.88 2.78 3.31
CA MET A 1 -18.60 3.18 3.94
C MET A 1 -18.19 4.53 3.37
N ASN A 2 -18.11 5.58 4.19
CA ASN A 2 -17.53 6.86 3.77
C ASN A 2 -16.01 6.77 3.89
N TYR A 3 -15.32 6.78 2.75
CA TYR A 3 -13.86 6.83 2.75
C TYR A 3 -13.40 8.29 2.83
N PRO A 4 -12.31 8.57 3.57
CA PRO A 4 -11.76 9.92 3.59
C PRO A 4 -11.35 10.34 2.17
N PRO A 5 -11.31 11.66 1.88
CA PRO A 5 -10.81 12.17 0.60
C PRO A 5 -9.47 11.54 0.24
N ILE A 6 -9.26 11.31 -1.07
CA ILE A 6 -8.02 10.74 -1.63
C ILE A 6 -6.78 11.60 -1.32
N GLU A 7 -6.98 12.87 -0.99
CA GLU A 7 -5.91 13.82 -0.67
C GLU A 7 -5.38 13.67 0.77
N PRO A 8 -4.04 13.59 0.95
CA PRO A 8 -3.46 13.30 2.25
C PRO A 8 -3.30 14.53 3.12
N LYS A 9 -4.07 14.58 4.20
CA LYS A 9 -3.49 14.99 5.49
C LYS A 9 -3.45 13.78 6.40
N GLY A 10 -2.26 13.18 6.52
CA GLY A 10 -1.91 12.23 7.58
C GLY A 10 -3.00 11.22 7.92
N THR A 11 -3.57 10.53 6.92
CA THR A 11 -4.66 9.60 7.18
C THR A 11 -4.07 8.36 7.87
N LYS A 12 -4.57 8.05 9.07
CA LYS A 12 -4.20 6.83 9.80
C LYS A 12 -4.63 5.56 9.06
N LYS A 13 -5.51 5.68 8.06
CA LYS A 13 -6.05 4.60 7.25
C LYS A 13 -5.75 4.80 5.77
N ILE A 14 -5.45 3.71 5.08
CA ILE A 14 -5.31 3.67 3.62
C ILE A 14 -6.68 3.75 2.94
N HIS A 15 -6.75 4.47 1.83
CA HIS A 15 -7.96 4.49 1.00
C HIS A 15 -8.04 3.20 0.18
N PHE A 16 -9.18 2.51 0.17
CA PHE A 16 -9.31 1.18 -0.44
C PHE A 16 -8.90 1.14 -1.92
N SER A 17 -9.29 2.16 -2.70
CA SER A 17 -8.92 2.24 -4.14
C SER A 17 -7.42 2.39 -4.41
N LEU A 18 -6.65 2.78 -3.38
CA LEU A 18 -5.22 3.00 -3.42
C LEU A 18 -4.42 1.89 -2.71
N ALA A 19 -5.10 0.95 -2.04
CA ALA A 19 -4.44 -0.15 -1.33
C ALA A 19 -3.59 -1.01 -2.28
N ALA A 20 -4.21 -1.59 -3.32
CA ALA A 20 -3.48 -2.43 -4.29
C ALA A 20 -2.37 -1.66 -5.05
N PRO A 21 -2.60 -0.43 -5.56
CA PRO A 21 -1.52 0.36 -6.14
C PRO A 21 -0.36 0.66 -5.17
N PHE A 22 -0.67 0.98 -3.90
CA PHE A 22 0.36 1.24 -2.90
C PHE A 22 1.15 -0.02 -2.57
N GLU A 23 0.48 -1.16 -2.43
CA GLU A 23 1.13 -2.45 -2.24
C GLU A 23 2.10 -2.76 -3.39
N ASN A 24 1.66 -2.68 -4.64
CA ASN A 24 2.53 -2.89 -5.80
C ASN A 24 3.71 -1.90 -5.83
N TRP A 25 3.49 -0.65 -5.42
CA TRP A 25 4.56 0.33 -5.32
C TRP A 25 5.59 -0.03 -4.23
N LEU A 26 5.17 -0.63 -3.11
CA LEU A 26 6.09 -1.17 -2.10
C LEU A 26 6.87 -2.38 -2.63
N LEU A 27 6.21 -3.30 -3.33
CA LEU A 27 6.83 -4.48 -3.94
C LEU A 27 7.91 -4.06 -4.96
N ASN A 28 7.61 -3.07 -5.80
CA ASN A 28 8.56 -2.52 -6.76
C ASN A 28 9.75 -1.81 -6.11
N ASP A 29 9.55 -1.19 -4.95
CA ASP A 29 10.65 -0.67 -4.14
C ASP A 29 11.46 -1.81 -3.48
N GLY A 30 11.03 -3.07 -3.59
CA GLY A 30 11.75 -4.23 -3.05
C GLY A 30 11.35 -4.60 -1.61
N TYR A 31 10.23 -4.08 -1.10
CA TYR A 31 9.66 -4.60 0.13
C TYR A 31 9.07 -6.00 -0.09
N GLN A 32 9.25 -6.87 0.90
CA GLN A 32 8.73 -8.23 0.93
C GLN A 32 7.49 -8.29 1.84
N PRO A 33 6.33 -8.74 1.33
CA PRO A 33 5.12 -8.85 2.13
C PRO A 33 5.12 -10.15 2.95
N LYS A 34 4.58 -10.08 4.16
CA LYS A 34 4.34 -11.23 5.04
C LYS A 34 3.00 -11.04 5.75
N LEU A 35 2.07 -11.95 5.49
CA LEU A 35 0.81 -12.00 6.23
C LEU A 35 1.04 -12.52 7.66
N VAL A 36 0.65 -11.73 8.65
CA VAL A 36 0.70 -12.09 10.07
C VAL A 36 -0.71 -12.48 10.52
N LYS A 37 -1.05 -13.76 10.33
CA LYS A 37 -2.41 -14.28 10.51
C LYS A 37 -3.00 -14.02 11.91
N HIS A 38 -2.21 -14.16 12.97
CA HIS A 38 -2.68 -13.99 14.35
C HIS A 38 -3.04 -12.54 14.71
N ALA A 39 -2.51 -11.56 13.97
CA ALA A 39 -2.76 -10.13 14.19
C ALA A 39 -3.59 -9.49 13.07
N ALA A 40 -4.09 -10.31 12.13
CA ALA A 40 -4.84 -9.87 10.95
C ALA A 40 -4.20 -8.65 10.24
N LEU A 41 -2.88 -8.68 10.06
CA LEU A 41 -2.12 -7.61 9.41
C LEU A 41 -1.17 -8.12 8.34
N VAL A 42 -0.83 -7.26 7.38
CA VAL A 42 0.24 -7.48 6.41
C VAL A 42 1.44 -6.64 6.83
N ARG A 43 2.59 -7.31 6.97
CA ARG A 43 3.87 -6.70 7.30
C ARG A 43 4.74 -6.65 6.05
N TYR A 44 5.33 -5.51 5.76
CA TYR A 44 6.28 -5.34 4.67
C TYR A 44 7.67 -5.06 5.23
N SER A 45 8.66 -5.86 4.86
CA SER A 45 10.05 -5.72 5.31
C SER A 45 11.00 -5.46 4.14
N LYS A 46 12.02 -4.65 4.38
CA LYS A 46 13.13 -4.41 3.45
C LYS A 46 14.40 -4.21 4.28
N SER A 47 15.52 -4.77 3.83
CA SER A 47 16.79 -4.63 4.55
C SER A 47 17.14 -3.15 4.78
N ASN A 48 17.60 -2.83 5.99
CA ASN A 48 17.96 -1.46 6.42
C ASN A 48 16.83 -0.42 6.29
N LYS A 49 15.57 -0.84 6.27
CA LYS A 49 14.41 0.06 6.28
C LYS A 49 13.43 -0.31 7.40
N PRO A 50 12.66 0.66 7.91
CA PRO A 50 11.61 0.38 8.88
C PRO A 50 10.58 -0.61 8.32
N THR A 51 10.13 -1.52 9.18
CA THR A 51 9.01 -2.41 8.87
C THR A 51 7.72 -1.60 8.71
N LEU A 52 6.96 -1.90 7.67
CA LEU A 52 5.65 -1.29 7.41
C LEU A 52 4.55 -2.29 7.75
N GLU A 53 3.43 -1.82 8.26
CA GLU A 53 2.31 -2.66 8.68
C GLU A 53 0.99 -2.00 8.32
N ILE A 54 0.10 -2.81 7.77
CA ILE A 54 -1.29 -2.45 7.46
C ILE A 54 -2.18 -3.54 8.05
N ASP A 55 -3.09 -3.18 8.96
CA ASP A 55 -4.07 -4.13 9.49
C ASP A 55 -5.24 -4.36 8.53
N SER A 56 -6.08 -5.35 8.84
CA SER A 56 -7.27 -5.70 8.05
C SER A 56 -8.29 -4.58 7.91
N THR A 57 -8.25 -3.56 8.79
CA THR A 57 -9.10 -2.36 8.72
C THR A 57 -8.48 -1.24 7.90
N GLY A 58 -7.28 -1.46 7.37
CA GLY A 58 -6.50 -0.48 6.62
C GLY A 58 -5.71 0.49 7.48
N LYS A 59 -5.62 0.29 8.81
CA LYS A 59 -4.83 1.16 9.68
C LYS A 59 -3.35 0.93 9.43
N MET A 60 -2.62 2.02 9.27
CA MET A 60 -1.20 2.03 8.93
C MET A 60 -0.34 2.35 10.16
N SER A 61 0.77 1.64 10.34
CA SER A 61 1.82 2.06 11.29
C SER A 61 2.39 3.43 10.91
N GLU A 62 3.04 4.13 11.85
CA GLU A 62 3.59 5.47 11.58
C GLU A 62 4.60 5.46 10.41
N ALA A 63 5.47 4.44 10.36
CA ALA A 63 6.40 4.25 9.24
C ALA A 63 5.66 4.09 7.90
N THR A 64 4.55 3.34 7.92
CA THR A 64 3.69 3.13 6.74
C THR A 64 3.00 4.41 6.30
N GLN A 65 2.52 5.23 7.25
CA GLN A 65 1.91 6.53 6.95
C GLN A 65 2.91 7.47 6.26
N LYS A 66 4.15 7.55 6.77
CA LYS A 66 5.23 8.33 6.15
C LYS A 66 5.51 7.86 4.72
N ARG A 67 5.55 6.54 4.52
CA ARG A 67 5.81 5.95 3.20
C ARG A 67 4.63 6.16 2.23
N TYR A 68 3.39 6.05 2.73
CA TYR A 68 2.18 6.30 1.98
C TYR A 68 2.07 7.76 1.53
N ALA A 69 2.50 8.73 2.37
CA ALA A 69 2.56 10.13 1.98
C ALA A 69 3.51 10.37 0.79
N ILE A 70 4.62 9.64 0.69
CA ILE A 70 5.53 9.71 -0.47
C ILE A 70 4.84 9.16 -1.72
N PHE A 71 4.20 8.00 -1.61
CA PHE A 71 3.41 7.42 -2.69
C PHE A 71 2.33 8.40 -3.19
N LEU A 72 1.59 9.03 -2.27
CA LEU A 72 0.55 9.99 -2.64
C LEU A 72 1.11 11.24 -3.31
N LYS A 73 2.26 11.76 -2.88
CA LYS A 73 2.94 12.85 -3.58
C LYS A 73 3.32 12.45 -5.01
N GLN A 74 3.82 11.23 -5.21
CA GLN A 74 4.13 10.73 -6.54
C GLN A 74 2.87 10.53 -7.39
N TYR A 75 1.79 10.05 -6.79
CA TYR A 75 0.48 9.92 -7.42
C TYR A 75 -0.10 11.28 -7.83
N LEU A 76 -0.04 12.30 -6.98
CA LEU A 76 -0.50 13.65 -7.31
C LEU A 76 0.34 14.29 -8.43
N LYS A 77 1.64 13.95 -8.51
CA LYS A 77 2.54 14.47 -9.55
C LYS A 77 2.33 13.81 -10.92
N VAL A 78 2.12 12.48 -10.96
CA VAL A 78 2.04 11.71 -12.22
C VAL A 78 0.58 11.44 -12.63
N GLY A 79 -0.34 11.39 -11.67
CA GLY A 79 -1.76 11.17 -11.88
C GLY A 79 -2.14 9.71 -12.14
N LYS A 80 -3.31 9.53 -12.79
CA LYS A 80 -3.92 8.22 -13.12
C LYS A 80 -3.00 7.25 -13.88
N PRO A 81 -2.09 7.68 -14.78
CA PRO A 81 -1.18 6.76 -15.47
C PRO A 81 -0.30 5.93 -14.53
N LEU A 82 0.13 6.50 -13.39
CA LEU A 82 0.91 5.77 -12.39
C LEU A 82 0.09 4.59 -11.83
N LEU A 83 -1.19 4.80 -11.51
CA LEU A 83 -2.06 3.74 -10.99
C LEU A 83 -2.30 2.64 -12.02
N VAL A 84 -2.46 3.01 -13.30
CA VAL A 84 -2.64 2.04 -14.38
C VAL A 84 -1.41 1.16 -14.50
N SER A 85 -0.22 1.76 -14.54
CA SER A 85 1.05 1.01 -14.59
C SER A 85 1.25 0.13 -13.37
N LEU A 86 0.97 0.64 -12.16
CA LEU A 86 1.11 -0.15 -10.92
C LEU A 86 0.10 -1.30 -10.86
N ARG A 87 -1.14 -1.11 -11.31
CA ARG A 87 -2.14 -2.19 -11.36
C ARG A 87 -1.80 -3.24 -12.42
N ALA A 88 -1.26 -2.83 -13.56
CA ALA A 88 -0.81 -3.75 -14.61
C ALA A 88 0.37 -4.62 -14.16
N GLN A 89 1.14 -4.17 -13.17
CA GLN A 89 2.26 -4.90 -12.57
C GLN A 89 1.85 -5.89 -11.48
N ALA A 90 0.56 -5.97 -11.13
CA ALA A 90 0.09 -6.97 -10.17
C ALA A 90 0.52 -8.37 -10.62
N PRO A 91 1.04 -9.22 -9.73
CA PRO A 91 1.41 -10.58 -10.10
C PRO A 91 0.19 -11.31 -10.66
N LYS A 92 0.35 -12.05 -11.76
CA LYS A 92 -0.64 -13.01 -12.29
C LYS A 92 -1.06 -14.10 -11.26
N VAL A 93 -0.54 -14.06 -10.04
CA VAL A 93 -0.69 -15.10 -9.00
C VAL A 93 -2.08 -15.08 -8.35
N LEU A 94 -2.81 -13.96 -8.36
CA LEU A 94 -4.22 -13.94 -7.91
C LEU A 94 -5.20 -14.58 -8.92
N ARG A 95 -4.73 -15.06 -10.08
CA ARG A 95 -5.56 -15.79 -11.06
C ARG A 95 -5.59 -17.31 -10.86
N MET A 96 -4.89 -17.86 -9.87
CA MET A 96 -4.88 -19.30 -9.57
C MET A 96 -5.53 -19.63 -8.22
N ALA A 97 -6.66 -18.98 -7.93
CA ALA A 97 -7.62 -19.45 -6.93
C ALA A 97 -9.02 -19.24 -7.52
N ALA A 98 -9.34 -20.05 -8.53
CA ALA A 98 -10.68 -20.29 -9.02
C ALA A 98 -10.88 -21.82 -9.03
#